data_AF-A0A924NCP7-F1
#
_entry.id   AF-A0A924NCP7-F1
#
_cell.length_a   1.000
_cell.length_b   1.000
_cell.length_c   1.000
_cell.angle_alpha   90.00
_cell.angle_beta   90.00
_cell.angle_gamma   90.00
#
_symmetry.space_group_name_H-M   'P 1'
#
loop_
_entity.id
_entity.type
_entity.pdbx_description
1 polymer ?
#
loop_
_entity_poly.entity_id
_entity_poly.type
_entity_poly.pdbx_seq_one_letter_code
_entity_poly.pdbx_strand_id
1 'polypeptide(L)'
;GQPFLDTNEDGLYSVGEQKVGDPSTPGAGIGSSACLPAGHPYLVANIPGTCDGKWGATRVRQQLFISFSGSEAYLAAPGFYDISTSGLTFKLQDVNGNAMPKGTTIGVTISGGTNCSVQETIPPAVPSTTNPTIHRVIITKGSTSGDTCVGAEVSVKATTPKNFSTLLGKVVIPAP
;
A
#
# COMPACT_ATOMS: atom_id res chain seq x y z
N GLY A 1 -19.36 17.20 -16.83
CA GLY A 1 -18.41 16.21 -17.39
C GLY A 1 -18.94 14.83 -17.10
N GLN A 2 -18.69 13.85 -17.96
CA GLN A 2 -19.11 12.46 -17.75
C GLN A 2 -18.31 11.87 -16.57
N PRO A 3 -18.98 11.45 -15.48
CA PRO A 3 -18.29 10.77 -14.39
C PRO A 3 -18.01 9.32 -14.76
N PHE A 4 -17.03 8.74 -14.07
CA PHE A 4 -16.65 7.33 -14.20
C PHE A 4 -16.38 6.73 -12.81
N LEU A 5 -16.46 5.41 -12.72
CA LEU A 5 -15.97 4.66 -11.58
C LEU A 5 -14.46 4.45 -11.76
N ASP A 6 -13.68 5.27 -11.06
CA ASP A 6 -12.24 5.08 -10.89
C ASP A 6 -11.99 3.75 -10.16
N THR A 7 -11.61 2.72 -10.90
CA THR A 7 -11.45 1.34 -10.38
C THR A 7 -10.02 1.02 -9.98
N ASN A 8 -9.07 1.81 -10.46
CA ASN A 8 -7.64 1.68 -10.18
C ASN A 8 -7.14 2.70 -9.13
N GLU A 9 -8.02 3.56 -8.64
CA GLU A 9 -7.78 4.56 -7.58
C GLU A 9 -6.73 5.62 -7.97
N ASP A 10 -6.57 5.93 -9.26
CA ASP A 10 -5.54 6.87 -9.76
C ASP A 10 -6.06 8.30 -10.02
N GLY A 11 -7.37 8.51 -9.92
CA GLY A 11 -8.04 9.79 -10.15
C GLY A 11 -8.17 10.18 -11.61
N LEU A 12 -7.83 9.31 -12.56
CA LEU A 12 -7.81 9.56 -14.00
C LEU A 12 -8.66 8.52 -14.75
N TYR A 13 -9.39 8.95 -15.78
CA TYR A 13 -10.14 8.01 -16.59
C TYR A 13 -9.21 7.15 -17.46
N SER A 14 -9.34 5.84 -17.31
CA SER A 14 -8.67 4.83 -18.11
C SER A 14 -9.63 4.08 -19.04
N VAL A 15 -9.10 3.55 -20.15
CA VAL A 15 -9.90 2.73 -21.07
C VAL A 15 -10.37 1.47 -20.35
N GLY A 16 -11.69 1.25 -20.36
CA GLY A 16 -12.32 0.09 -19.72
C GLY A 16 -13.08 0.42 -18.43
N GLU A 17 -12.91 1.63 -17.90
CA GLU A 17 -13.62 2.05 -16.70
C GLU A 17 -15.11 2.35 -16.95
N GLN A 18 -15.92 2.08 -15.93
CA GLN A 18 -17.37 2.21 -16.05
C GLN A 18 -17.76 3.69 -16.07
N LYS A 19 -18.44 4.11 -17.14
CA LYS A 19 -19.07 5.43 -17.23
C LYS A 19 -20.33 5.46 -16.37
N VAL A 20 -20.52 6.53 -15.61
CA VAL A 20 -21.65 6.69 -14.70
C VAL A 20 -22.61 7.75 -15.24
N GLY A 21 -23.89 7.42 -15.37
CA GLY A 21 -24.91 8.34 -15.87
C GLY A 21 -25.08 8.30 -17.40
N ASP A 22 -26.19 8.88 -17.86
CA ASP A 22 -26.57 8.89 -19.26
C ASP A 22 -25.88 10.06 -20.01
N PRO A 23 -24.99 9.79 -20.98
CA PRO A 23 -24.29 10.84 -21.73
C PRO A 23 -25.23 11.75 -22.53
N SER A 24 -26.48 11.37 -22.75
CA SER A 24 -27.49 12.20 -23.44
C SER A 24 -28.14 13.25 -22.53
N THR A 25 -27.92 13.18 -21.22
CA THR A 25 -28.47 14.14 -20.25
C THR A 25 -27.55 15.35 -20.07
N PRO A 26 -28.09 16.60 -20.06
CA PRO A 26 -27.30 17.80 -19.84
C PRO A 26 -26.46 17.76 -18.55
N GLY A 27 -25.16 18.04 -18.70
CA GLY A 27 -24.16 18.01 -17.64
C GLY A 27 -23.67 16.62 -17.20
N ALA A 28 -24.07 15.55 -17.90
CA ALA A 28 -23.58 14.19 -17.69
C ALA A 28 -22.66 13.68 -18.81
N GLY A 29 -22.17 14.51 -19.74
CA GLY A 29 -21.19 14.06 -20.74
C GLY A 29 -21.25 14.69 -22.13
N ILE A 30 -22.22 15.58 -22.40
CA ILE A 30 -22.43 16.23 -23.71
C ILE A 30 -21.42 17.32 -24.09
N GLY A 31 -20.40 17.57 -23.26
CA GLY A 31 -19.43 18.62 -23.50
C GLY A 31 -18.29 18.21 -24.43
N SER A 32 -17.46 19.18 -24.82
CA SER A 32 -16.24 18.96 -25.63
C SER A 32 -14.97 19.51 -24.96
N SER A 33 -15.11 20.15 -23.80
CA SER A 33 -14.00 20.80 -23.11
C SER A 33 -13.38 19.90 -22.04
N ALA A 34 -12.13 20.19 -21.68
CA ALA A 34 -11.56 19.69 -20.44
C ALA A 34 -12.33 20.28 -19.25
N CYS A 35 -12.64 19.47 -18.24
CA CYS A 35 -13.03 19.99 -16.94
C CYS A 35 -11.76 20.53 -16.29
N LEU A 36 -11.45 21.80 -16.57
CA LEU A 36 -10.33 22.45 -15.92
C LEU A 36 -10.66 22.59 -14.43
N PRO A 37 -9.72 22.32 -13.52
CA PRO A 37 -9.89 22.62 -12.09
C PRO A 37 -9.92 24.13 -11.79
N ALA A 38 -9.97 24.99 -12.82
CA ALA A 38 -9.87 26.44 -12.70
C ALA A 38 -11.00 27.01 -11.82
N GLY A 39 -10.70 27.14 -10.53
CA GLY A 39 -11.59 27.70 -9.51
C GLY A 39 -12.19 26.71 -8.52
N HIS A 40 -11.92 25.40 -8.59
CA HIS A 40 -12.50 24.42 -7.67
C HIS A 40 -11.41 23.65 -6.90
N PRO A 41 -11.49 23.56 -5.56
CA PRO A 41 -10.42 22.99 -4.73
C PRO A 41 -10.39 21.45 -4.71
N TYR A 42 -11.25 20.78 -5.47
CA TYR A 42 -11.39 19.33 -5.45
C TYR A 42 -11.08 18.74 -6.82
N LEU A 43 -10.50 17.53 -6.82
CA LEU A 43 -10.31 16.71 -8.01
C LEU A 43 -11.64 16.54 -8.75
N VAL A 44 -11.65 16.82 -10.04
CA VAL A 44 -12.80 16.63 -10.91
C VAL A 44 -12.54 15.35 -11.69
N ALA A 45 -12.95 14.21 -11.13
CA ALA A 45 -12.87 12.92 -11.83
C ALA A 45 -13.95 12.87 -12.92
N ASN A 46 -13.53 13.13 -14.16
CA ASN A 46 -14.39 13.04 -15.34
C ASN A 46 -13.59 12.48 -16.53
N ILE A 47 -14.32 11.96 -17.51
CA ILE A 47 -13.72 11.61 -18.80
C ILE A 47 -13.24 12.89 -19.49
N PRO A 48 -11.97 12.97 -19.93
CA PRO A 48 -11.45 14.13 -20.66
C PRO A 48 -12.33 14.50 -21.86
N GLY A 49 -12.52 15.80 -22.10
CA GLY A 49 -13.26 16.28 -23.27
C GLY A 49 -14.79 16.13 -23.20
N THR A 50 -15.37 15.87 -22.03
CA THR A 50 -16.83 15.69 -21.87
C THR A 50 -17.52 16.81 -21.10
N CYS A 51 -16.81 17.92 -20.87
CA CYS A 51 -17.27 19.00 -20.01
C CYS A 51 -17.88 20.15 -20.82
N ASP A 52 -19.01 20.65 -20.34
CA ASP A 52 -19.86 21.66 -21.00
C ASP A 52 -19.89 22.99 -20.21
N GLY A 53 -19.06 23.12 -19.17
CA GLY A 53 -18.98 24.29 -18.31
C GLY A 53 -20.18 24.48 -17.37
N LYS A 54 -21.08 23.49 -17.29
CA LYS A 54 -22.29 23.55 -16.46
C LYS A 54 -22.27 22.42 -15.42
N TRP A 55 -22.77 22.70 -14.23
CA TRP A 55 -23.07 21.64 -13.27
C TRP A 55 -24.29 20.87 -13.75
N GLY A 56 -24.12 19.57 -14.02
CA GLY A 56 -25.20 18.68 -14.42
C GLY A 56 -26.08 18.19 -13.28
N ALA A 57 -27.16 17.49 -13.65
CA ALA A 57 -28.01 16.78 -12.68
C ALA A 57 -27.28 15.59 -12.02
N THR A 58 -26.28 15.03 -12.71
CA THR A 58 -25.47 13.91 -12.21
C THR A 58 -24.45 14.41 -11.19
N ARG A 59 -24.83 14.35 -9.91
CA ARG A 59 -23.98 14.68 -8.77
C ARG A 59 -23.21 13.43 -8.32
N VAL A 60 -22.06 13.14 -8.93
CA VAL A 60 -21.14 12.15 -8.34
C VAL A 60 -20.25 12.90 -7.35
N ARG A 61 -20.48 12.69 -6.06
CA ARG A 61 -19.66 13.28 -5.00
C ARG A 61 -19.07 12.16 -4.17
N GLN A 62 -17.78 12.00 -4.36
CA GLN A 62 -16.86 11.24 -3.50
C GLN A 62 -17.02 9.73 -3.58
N GLN A 63 -15.92 9.07 -3.94
CA GLN A 63 -15.77 7.64 -3.77
C GLN A 63 -15.13 7.39 -2.40
N LEU A 64 -15.59 6.34 -1.72
CA LEU A 64 -15.00 5.84 -0.49
C LEU A 64 -14.69 4.37 -0.68
N PHE A 65 -13.41 4.03 -0.57
CA PHE A 65 -12.96 2.64 -0.53
C PHE A 65 -12.81 2.23 0.93
N ILE A 66 -13.54 1.19 1.32
CA ILE A 66 -13.43 0.57 2.64
C ILE A 66 -12.93 -0.84 2.41
N SER A 67 -11.71 -1.12 2.88
CA SER A 67 -11.17 -2.47 2.90
C SER A 67 -11.37 -3.11 4.27
N PHE A 68 -11.86 -4.35 4.29
CA PHE A 68 -11.98 -5.16 5.49
C PHE A 68 -10.87 -6.20 5.52
N SER A 69 -9.92 -6.01 6.42
CA SER A 69 -8.78 -6.91 6.54
C SER A 69 -9.05 -8.03 7.55
N GLY A 70 -8.55 -9.22 7.23
CA GLY A 70 -8.44 -10.33 8.20
C GLY A 70 -7.46 -10.05 9.34
N SER A 71 -7.47 -10.91 10.37
CA SER A 71 -6.50 -10.86 11.47
C SER A 71 -5.18 -11.54 11.16
N GLU A 72 -5.18 -12.49 10.23
CA GLU A 72 -3.97 -13.20 9.79
C GLU A 72 -3.19 -12.39 8.77
N ALA A 73 -1.89 -12.31 8.97
CA ALA A 73 -0.99 -11.56 8.13
C ALA A 73 -0.19 -12.50 7.21
N TYR A 74 -0.04 -12.10 5.96
CA TYR A 74 0.66 -12.88 4.93
C TYR A 74 1.74 -12.04 4.27
N LEU A 75 2.79 -12.72 3.81
CA LEU A 75 3.74 -12.14 2.88
C LEU A 75 3.19 -12.27 1.46
N ALA A 76 3.14 -11.16 0.73
CA ALA A 76 2.92 -11.23 -0.71
C ALA A 76 4.13 -11.91 -1.37
N ALA A 77 3.90 -12.62 -2.48
CA ALA A 77 5.00 -13.14 -3.29
C ALA A 77 5.95 -12.00 -3.71
N PRO A 78 7.28 -12.20 -3.68
CA PRO A 78 8.00 -13.47 -3.49
C PRO A 78 8.29 -13.85 -2.01
N GLY A 79 7.77 -13.10 -1.04
CA GLY A 79 8.15 -13.23 0.37
C GLY A 79 9.15 -12.15 0.79
N PHE A 80 10.26 -12.57 1.39
CA PHE A 80 11.37 -11.67 1.73
C PHE A 80 12.26 -11.42 0.50
N TYR A 81 12.72 -10.18 0.34
CA TYR A 81 13.64 -9.76 -0.73
C TYR A 81 14.62 -8.69 -0.22
N ASP A 82 15.60 -8.30 -1.05
CA ASP A 82 16.71 -7.40 -0.67
C ASP A 82 17.46 -7.83 0.62
N ILE A 83 17.57 -9.14 0.83
CA ILE A 83 18.15 -9.71 2.05
C ILE A 83 19.68 -9.52 2.01
N SER A 84 20.20 -8.82 3.01
CA SER A 84 21.63 -8.51 3.14
C SER A 84 22.00 -8.30 4.60
N THR A 85 23.28 -8.04 4.85
CA THR A 85 23.78 -7.62 6.18
C THR A 85 23.25 -6.25 6.63
N SER A 86 22.62 -5.48 5.73
CA SER A 86 22.00 -4.18 6.04
C SER A 86 20.51 -4.27 6.35
N GLY A 87 19.86 -5.41 6.07
CA GLY A 87 18.42 -5.52 6.21
C GLY A 87 17.75 -6.47 5.23
N LEU A 88 16.42 -6.42 5.23
CA LEU A 88 15.56 -7.13 4.30
C LEU A 88 14.24 -6.37 4.11
N THR A 89 13.57 -6.62 3.00
CA THR A 89 12.31 -6.00 2.64
C THR A 89 11.23 -7.07 2.43
N PHE A 90 9.98 -6.73 2.72
CA PHE A 90 8.83 -7.58 2.43
C PHE A 90 7.56 -6.76 2.23
N LYS A 91 6.56 -7.38 1.57
CA LYS A 91 5.24 -6.80 1.38
C LYS A 91 4.21 -7.57 2.21
N LEU A 92 3.50 -6.86 3.09
CA LEU A 92 2.53 -7.38 4.02
C LEU A 92 1.10 -7.18 3.50
N GLN A 93 0.28 -8.22 3.59
CA GLN A 93 -1.12 -8.19 3.18
C GLN A 93 -1.98 -9.16 4.01
N ASP A 94 -3.29 -9.02 3.91
CA ASP A 94 -4.22 -10.06 4.35
C ASP A 94 -4.35 -11.19 3.32
N VAL A 95 -5.20 -12.17 3.60
CA VAL A 95 -5.46 -13.32 2.70
C VAL A 95 -6.05 -12.92 1.34
N ASN A 96 -6.69 -11.75 1.24
CA ASN A 96 -7.34 -11.25 0.04
C ASN A 96 -6.47 -10.25 -0.73
N GLY A 97 -5.24 -9.98 -0.28
CA GLY A 97 -4.35 -9.00 -0.91
C GLY A 97 -4.65 -7.55 -0.55
N ASN A 98 -5.37 -7.30 0.55
CA ASN A 98 -5.59 -5.97 1.10
C ASN A 98 -4.46 -5.57 2.07
N ALA A 99 -4.42 -4.29 2.45
CA ALA A 99 -3.68 -3.84 3.62
C ALA A 99 -4.11 -4.61 4.88
N MET A 100 -3.19 -4.87 5.80
CA MET A 100 -3.53 -5.27 7.16
C MET A 100 -4.22 -4.11 7.92
N PRO A 101 -4.92 -4.36 9.04
CA PRO A 101 -5.51 -3.29 9.83
C PRO A 101 -4.46 -2.25 10.25
N LYS A 102 -4.83 -0.96 10.15
CA LYS A 102 -4.00 0.16 10.61
C LYS A 102 -3.48 -0.11 12.03
N GLY A 103 -2.19 0.11 12.24
CA GLY A 103 -1.54 -0.10 13.54
C GLY A 103 -1.10 -1.54 13.79
N THR A 104 -1.25 -2.45 12.83
CA THR A 104 -0.55 -3.75 12.87
C THR A 104 0.96 -3.47 12.92
N THR A 105 1.63 -3.96 13.97
CA THR A 105 3.05 -3.72 14.22
C THR A 105 3.90 -4.86 13.69
N ILE A 106 5.14 -4.54 13.31
CA ILE A 106 6.15 -5.53 12.91
C ILE A 106 7.12 -5.76 14.06
N GLY A 107 7.19 -7.01 14.52
CA GLY A 107 8.20 -7.49 15.44
C GLY A 107 9.27 -8.27 14.69
N VAL A 108 10.53 -7.97 14.95
CA VAL A 108 11.67 -8.65 14.33
C VAL A 108 12.62 -9.13 15.41
N THR A 109 13.07 -10.37 15.29
CA THR A 109 14.09 -10.96 16.18
C THR A 109 15.19 -11.57 15.34
N ILE A 110 16.45 -11.35 15.73
CA ILE A 110 17.62 -11.93 15.09
C ILE A 110 18.22 -12.98 16.03
N SER A 111 18.61 -14.12 15.46
CA SER A 111 19.35 -15.17 16.16
C SER A 111 20.58 -15.57 15.35
N GLY A 112 21.71 -15.75 16.02
CA GLY A 112 23.00 -15.95 15.34
C GLY A 112 23.69 -14.65 14.91
N GLY A 113 24.80 -14.78 14.19
CA GLY A 113 25.72 -13.67 13.93
C GLY A 113 26.52 -13.22 15.16
N THR A 114 27.43 -12.28 14.95
CA THR A 114 28.26 -11.67 16.00
C THR A 114 27.87 -10.20 16.13
N ASN A 115 27.27 -9.83 17.27
CA ASN A 115 26.77 -8.48 17.55
C ASN A 115 25.82 -7.94 16.47
N CYS A 116 24.95 -8.81 15.94
CA CYS A 116 23.93 -8.44 14.96
C CYS A 116 22.62 -8.07 15.66
N SER A 117 22.00 -6.95 15.27
CA SER A 117 20.77 -6.45 15.89
C SER A 117 19.87 -5.73 14.89
N VAL A 118 18.59 -5.65 15.22
CA VAL A 118 17.63 -4.85 14.46
C VAL A 118 17.80 -3.40 14.90
N GLN A 119 18.11 -2.51 13.95
CA GLN A 119 18.16 -1.08 14.22
C GLN A 119 16.75 -0.49 14.20
N GLU A 120 16.00 -0.76 13.13
CA GLU A 120 14.67 -0.19 12.93
C GLU A 120 13.86 -1.00 11.91
N THR A 121 12.56 -0.72 11.85
CA THR A 121 11.67 -1.22 10.79
C THR A 121 10.85 -0.05 10.24
N ILE A 122 10.83 0.08 8.91
CA ILE A 122 10.24 1.23 8.21
C ILE A 122 9.21 0.74 7.19
N PRO A 123 7.93 1.15 7.30
CA PRO A 123 7.32 1.73 8.50
C PRO A 123 7.23 0.67 9.61
N PRO A 124 7.22 1.06 10.91
CA PRO A 124 7.16 0.11 12.02
C PRO A 124 5.76 -0.49 12.22
N ALA A 125 4.74 0.17 11.67
CA ALA A 125 3.36 -0.26 11.71
C ALA A 125 2.64 0.08 10.40
N VAL A 126 1.57 -0.64 10.13
CA VAL A 126 0.75 -0.48 8.92
C VAL A 126 0.01 0.86 8.97
N PRO A 127 0.21 1.79 8.01
CA PRO A 127 -0.54 3.04 7.91
C PRO A 127 -2.01 2.81 7.51
N SER A 128 -2.78 3.90 7.46
CA SER A 128 -4.16 3.85 6.94
C SER A 128 -4.13 3.80 5.41
N THR A 129 -4.32 2.63 4.83
CA THR A 129 -4.31 2.38 3.38
C THR A 129 -5.22 1.20 3.05
N THR A 130 -5.70 1.13 1.81
CA THR A 130 -6.43 -0.02 1.24
C THR A 130 -5.47 -1.05 0.66
N ASN A 131 -4.32 -0.59 0.15
CA ASN A 131 -3.32 -1.40 -0.51
C ASN A 131 -2.31 -2.04 0.46
N PRO A 132 -1.80 -3.25 0.17
CA PRO A 132 -0.71 -3.89 0.90
C PRO A 132 0.49 -2.97 1.14
N THR A 133 1.19 -3.19 2.25
CA THR A 133 2.25 -2.29 2.70
C THR A 133 3.63 -2.93 2.59
N ILE A 134 4.60 -2.15 2.12
CA ILE A 134 5.99 -2.58 2.06
C ILE A 134 6.68 -2.15 3.35
N HIS A 135 7.42 -3.08 3.96
CA HIS A 135 8.21 -2.86 5.16
C HIS A 135 9.66 -3.24 4.89
N ARG A 136 10.58 -2.43 5.41
CA ARG A 136 12.02 -2.68 5.38
C ARG A 136 12.54 -2.77 6.80
N VAL A 137 13.20 -3.87 7.12
CA VAL A 137 13.94 -4.05 8.36
C VAL A 137 15.37 -3.59 8.11
N ILE A 138 15.87 -2.69 8.95
CA ILE A 138 17.26 -2.27 8.94
C ILE A 138 18.01 -3.02 10.03
N ILE A 139 19.12 -3.64 9.63
CA ILE A 139 19.94 -4.49 10.49
C ILE A 139 21.32 -3.85 10.58
N THR A 140 21.88 -3.87 11.78
CA THR A 140 23.23 -3.40 12.05
C THR A 140 24.04 -4.46 12.76
N LYS A 141 25.31 -4.50 12.41
CA LYS A 141 26.35 -5.21 13.16
C LYS A 141 27.05 -4.24 14.10
N GLY A 142 27.70 -4.78 15.13
CA GLY A 142 28.60 -3.98 15.97
C GLY A 142 29.80 -3.41 15.22
N SER A 143 30.54 -2.56 15.93
CA SER A 143 31.66 -1.76 15.39
C SER A 143 33.03 -2.44 15.50
N THR A 144 33.11 -3.66 16.03
CA THR A 144 34.37 -4.37 16.26
C THR A 144 34.73 -5.26 15.08
N SER A 145 36.04 -5.47 14.88
CA SER A 145 36.53 -6.46 13.92
C SER A 145 36.02 -7.86 14.32
N GLY A 146 35.36 -8.55 13.38
CA GLY A 146 34.69 -9.83 13.63
C GLY A 146 33.16 -9.74 13.80
N ASP A 147 32.61 -8.53 13.98
CA ASP A 147 31.15 -8.33 14.00
C ASP A 147 30.57 -8.58 12.61
N THR A 148 29.58 -9.47 12.55
CA THR A 148 28.98 -9.92 11.30
C THR A 148 27.53 -10.33 11.51
N CYS A 149 26.69 -10.00 10.54
CA CYS A 149 25.32 -10.47 10.45
C CYS A 149 25.15 -11.66 9.50
N VAL A 150 26.21 -12.04 8.78
CA VAL A 150 26.17 -13.19 7.85
C VAL A 150 25.82 -14.46 8.61
N GLY A 151 24.88 -15.24 8.07
CA GLY A 151 24.40 -16.48 8.69
C GLY A 151 23.43 -16.28 9.85
N ALA A 152 23.13 -15.04 10.25
CA ALA A 152 22.09 -14.78 11.24
C ALA A 152 20.70 -15.06 10.65
N GLU A 153 19.84 -15.71 11.43
CA GLU A 153 18.44 -15.94 11.09
C GLU A 153 17.59 -14.78 11.62
N VAL A 154 16.87 -14.13 10.72
CA VAL A 154 15.91 -13.06 11.01
C VAL A 154 14.51 -13.65 10.98
N SER A 155 13.81 -13.58 12.11
CA SER A 155 12.40 -13.98 12.23
C SER A 155 11.52 -12.74 12.26
N VAL A 156 10.48 -12.71 11.44
CA VAL A 156 9.55 -11.56 11.33
C VAL A 156 8.14 -11.99 11.73
N LYS A 157 7.50 -11.17 12.56
CA LYS A 157 6.16 -11.38 13.09
C LYS A 157 5.33 -10.12 12.88
N ALA A 158 4.06 -10.28 12.50
CA ALA A 158 3.08 -9.20 12.51
C ALA A 158 2.12 -9.36 13.70
N THR A 159 1.82 -8.27 14.39
CA THR A 159 0.84 -8.25 15.50
C THR A 159 -0.23 -7.20 15.24
N THR A 160 -1.48 -7.63 15.07
CA THR A 160 -2.61 -6.73 14.81
C THR A 160 -2.98 -5.92 16.07
N PRO A 161 -3.77 -4.83 15.94
CA PRO A 161 -4.23 -4.03 17.08
C PRO A 161 -5.03 -4.80 18.14
N LYS A 162 -5.61 -5.95 17.76
CA LYS A 162 -6.31 -6.87 18.69
C LYS A 162 -5.38 -7.95 19.27
N ASN A 163 -4.07 -7.77 19.15
CA ASN A 163 -3.02 -8.68 19.63
C ASN A 163 -2.98 -10.06 18.93
N PHE A 164 -3.66 -10.23 17.79
CA PHE A 164 -3.48 -11.43 16.99
C PHE A 164 -2.12 -11.39 16.31
N SER A 165 -1.38 -12.48 16.44
CA SER A 165 0.05 -12.58 16.21
C SER A 165 0.34 -13.64 15.16
N THR A 166 0.92 -13.25 14.02
CA THR A 166 1.26 -14.17 12.92
C THR A 166 2.77 -14.18 12.68
N LEU A 167 3.39 -15.37 12.73
CA LEU A 167 4.77 -15.54 12.27
C LEU A 167 4.77 -15.52 10.74
N LEU A 168 5.42 -14.52 10.15
CA LEU A 168 5.46 -14.35 8.69
C LEU A 168 6.50 -15.26 8.03
N GLY A 169 7.58 -15.55 8.76
CA GLY A 169 8.62 -16.44 8.31
C GLY A 169 9.97 -16.12 8.92
N LYS A 170 10.97 -16.84 8.42
CA LYS A 170 12.37 -16.76 8.84
C LYS A 170 13.24 -16.70 7.60
N VAL A 171 14.33 -15.94 7.66
CA VAL A 171 15.29 -15.83 6.56
C VAL A 171 16.70 -15.72 7.10
N VAL A 172 17.64 -16.39 6.45
CA VAL A 172 19.06 -16.33 6.82
C VAL A 172 19.74 -15.26 5.99
N ILE A 173 20.53 -14.41 6.65
CA ILE A 173 21.34 -13.40 5.96
C ILE A 173 22.43 -14.10 5.15
N PRO A 174 22.47 -13.93 3.82
CA PRO A 174 23.43 -14.62 2.98
C PRO A 174 24.86 -14.12 3.24
N ALA A 175 25.84 -14.96 2.92
CA ALA A 175 27.19 -14.47 2.71
C ALA A 175 27.22 -13.60 1.43
N PRO A 176 28.07 -12.56 1.40
CA PRO A 176 28.26 -11.73 0.21
C PRO A 176 28.78 -12.54 -0.99
#